data_AF-A0A6A4GCT6-F1
#
_entry.id   AF-A0A6A4GCT6-F1
#
_cell.length_a   1.000
_cell.length_b   1.000
_cell.length_c   1.000
_cell.angle_alpha   90.00
_cell.angle_beta   90.00
_cell.angle_gamma   90.00
#
_symmetry.space_group_name_H-M   'P 1'
#
loop_
_entity.id
_entity.type
_entity.pdbx_description
1 polymer ?
#
loop_
_entity_poly.entity_id
_entity_poly.type
_entity_poly.pdbx_seq_one_letter_code
_entity_poly.pdbx_strand_id
1 'polypeptide(L)'
;VCKLFGRESTYRTDFLNWGLKDPAILRKQAEAYRDAGSQKERQTLFEAHGVRWSELWRLPYWNPTRMLVVDSMHCILEGLVHYHCRHVLRLNSATAKTKETVEFSTAFAYPWPIYDMKYNSNVQQKYKLSEDDEEQVTDIHEILQRPFECEGHHCLDKDSFVKKLHTCKLAPLRYVCTLLNLPTTISTVKNGRNIEIVAKFKAHFIELLLNWMPRSPSGDVHFSLRVVNADTIKFIQEVIRTLTRPGWINHVPHNYCDANAGTIKADEWRTLSTIYLPIALVLLWGEVNQEAPVEGSHFLKVLDHTMALFQAT
;
A
#
# COMPACT_ATOMS: atom_id res chain seq x y z
N VAL A 1 -7.60 -6.42 -23.35
CA VAL A 1 -6.66 -5.29 -23.28
C VAL A 1 -7.44 -3.98 -23.19
N CYS A 2 -7.30 -3.26 -22.07
CA CYS A 2 -8.02 -2.02 -21.79
C CYS A 2 -7.29 -0.79 -22.37
N LYS A 3 -8.04 0.28 -22.69
CA LYS A 3 -7.49 1.60 -23.01
C LYS A 3 -6.71 2.20 -21.84
N LEU A 4 -7.10 1.84 -20.61
CA LEU A 4 -6.35 2.16 -19.41
C LEU A 4 -4.99 1.47 -19.46
N PHE A 5 -3.95 2.28 -19.36
CA PHE A 5 -2.55 1.89 -19.44
C PHE A 5 -1.76 2.86 -18.58
N GLY A 6 -0.61 2.42 -18.06
CA GLY A 6 0.21 3.21 -17.17
C GLY A 6 -0.23 3.14 -15.71
N ARG A 7 0.70 3.44 -14.81
CA ARG A 7 0.52 3.30 -13.36
C ARG A 7 -0.54 4.27 -12.81
N GLU A 8 -0.76 5.38 -13.50
CA GLU A 8 -1.79 6.36 -13.22
C GLU A 8 -3.22 5.83 -13.33
N SER A 9 -3.39 4.72 -14.05
CA SER A 9 -4.69 4.07 -14.19
C SER A 9 -4.89 2.88 -13.25
N THR A 10 -3.90 2.52 -12.42
CA THR A 10 -3.93 1.32 -11.57
C THR A 10 -5.09 1.32 -10.58
N TYR A 11 -5.45 2.50 -10.04
CA TYR A 11 -6.51 2.66 -9.04
C TYR A 11 -7.88 3.02 -9.63
N ARG A 12 -8.01 3.06 -10.95
CA ARG A 12 -9.29 3.33 -11.63
C ARG A 12 -10.21 2.13 -11.43
N THR A 13 -11.25 2.26 -10.62
CA THR A 13 -12.25 1.20 -10.37
C THR A 13 -13.56 1.43 -11.14
N ASP A 14 -13.63 2.48 -11.96
CA ASP A 14 -14.77 2.89 -12.77
C ASP A 14 -14.94 2.00 -14.01
N PHE A 15 -15.24 0.72 -13.78
CA PHE A 15 -15.28 -0.32 -14.82
C PHE A 15 -16.21 0.00 -16.00
N LEU A 16 -17.23 0.84 -15.78
CA LEU A 16 -18.13 1.32 -16.83
C LEU A 16 -17.41 2.15 -17.91
N ASN A 17 -16.29 2.78 -17.58
CA ASN A 17 -15.49 3.57 -18.51
C ASN A 17 -14.35 2.76 -19.14
N TRP A 18 -14.24 1.47 -18.82
CA TRP A 18 -13.18 0.63 -19.36
C TRP A 18 -13.54 0.19 -20.78
N GLY A 19 -12.73 0.60 -21.75
CA GLY A 19 -12.93 0.27 -23.16
C GLY A 19 -11.84 -0.65 -23.69
N LEU A 20 -12.18 -1.47 -24.68
CA LEU A 20 -11.18 -2.25 -25.42
C LEU A 20 -10.27 -1.32 -26.23
N LYS A 21 -8.96 -1.64 -26.28
CA LYS A 21 -8.05 -1.04 -27.26
C LYS A 21 -8.42 -1.48 -28.68
N ASP A 22 -8.12 -0.62 -29.65
CA ASP A 22 -8.24 -0.93 -31.06
C ASP A 22 -7.17 -1.97 -31.47
N PRO A 23 -7.57 -3.14 -32.01
CA PRO A 23 -6.64 -4.16 -32.49
C PRO A 23 -5.66 -3.66 -33.55
N ALA A 24 -6.07 -2.73 -34.42
CA ALA A 24 -5.21 -2.17 -35.46
C ALA A 24 -4.07 -1.33 -34.86
N ILE A 25 -4.38 -0.54 -33.83
CA ILE A 25 -3.38 0.23 -33.09
C ILE A 25 -2.40 -0.72 -32.39
N LEU A 26 -2.91 -1.76 -31.73
CA LEU A 26 -2.06 -2.75 -31.07
C LEU A 26 -1.12 -3.45 -32.05
N ARG A 27 -1.62 -3.81 -33.24
CA ARG A 27 -0.81 -4.42 -34.29
C ARG A 27 0.32 -3.50 -34.75
N LYS A 28 -0.01 -2.24 -35.03
CA LYS A 28 0.98 -1.22 -35.44
C LYS A 28 2.07 -1.04 -34.37
N GLN A 29 1.69 -1.02 -33.10
CA GLN A 29 2.63 -0.92 -31.97
C GLN A 29 3.50 -2.17 -31.82
N ALA A 30 2.93 -3.37 -32.03
CA ALA A 30 3.67 -4.62 -32.02
C ALA A 30 4.68 -4.71 -33.18
N GLU A 31 4.29 -4.27 -34.38
CA GLU A 31 5.17 -4.21 -35.55
C GLU A 31 6.31 -3.21 -35.34
N ALA A 32 6.03 -2.02 -34.78
CA ALA A 32 7.07 -1.07 -34.38
C ALA A 32 8.05 -1.67 -33.37
N TYR A 33 7.57 -2.44 -32.38
CA TYR A 33 8.44 -3.16 -31.44
C TYR A 33 9.32 -4.22 -32.14
N ARG A 34 8.77 -4.95 -33.12
CA ARG A 34 9.52 -5.94 -33.90
C ARG A 34 10.65 -5.28 -34.69
N ASP A 35 10.31 -4.21 -35.40
CA ASP A 35 11.16 -3.51 -36.37
C ASP A 35 12.17 -2.56 -35.71
N ALA A 36 12.01 -2.28 -34.40
CA ALA A 36 12.98 -1.53 -33.61
C ALA A 36 14.39 -2.13 -33.71
N GLY A 37 15.37 -1.27 -33.98
CA GLY A 37 16.75 -1.65 -34.28
C GLY A 37 17.59 -1.98 -33.05
N SER A 38 17.07 -1.74 -31.84
CA SER A 38 17.79 -2.01 -30.60
C SER A 38 16.88 -2.48 -29.47
N GLN A 39 17.45 -3.18 -28.49
CA GLN A 39 16.75 -3.57 -27.28
C GLN A 39 16.28 -2.36 -26.45
N LYS A 40 17.03 -1.26 -26.46
CA LYS A 40 16.66 -0.01 -25.78
C LYS A 40 15.40 0.60 -26.39
N GLU A 41 15.34 0.68 -27.71
CA GLU A 41 14.17 1.17 -28.43
C GLU A 41 12.95 0.30 -28.20
N ARG A 42 13.11 -1.03 -28.22
CA ARG A 42 12.06 -1.99 -27.82
C ARG A 42 11.52 -1.70 -26.43
N GLN A 43 12.40 -1.46 -25.46
CA GLN A 43 12.00 -1.16 -24.10
C GLN A 43 11.21 0.16 -24.02
N THR A 44 11.68 1.23 -24.68
CA THR A 44 10.95 2.50 -24.75
C THR A 44 9.56 2.34 -25.37
N LEU A 45 9.43 1.58 -26.46
CA LEU A 45 8.13 1.29 -27.08
C LEU A 45 7.22 0.48 -26.17
N PHE A 46 7.77 -0.50 -25.44
CA PHE A 46 7.00 -1.29 -24.49
C PHE A 46 6.50 -0.44 -23.31
N GLU A 47 7.34 0.44 -22.76
CA GLU A 47 6.94 1.37 -21.70
C GLU A 47 5.89 2.37 -22.16
N ALA A 48 5.94 2.81 -23.42
CA ALA A 48 4.97 3.77 -23.96
C ALA A 48 3.61 3.14 -24.31
N HIS A 49 3.57 1.85 -24.68
CA HIS A 49 2.37 1.24 -25.28
C HIS A 49 1.86 -0.02 -24.56
N GLY A 50 2.74 -0.73 -23.85
CA GLY A 50 2.44 -2.00 -23.19
C GLY A 50 2.32 -3.20 -24.12
N VAL A 51 2.84 -3.11 -25.35
CA VAL A 51 2.68 -4.14 -26.39
C VAL A 51 4.06 -4.64 -26.83
N ARG A 52 4.18 -5.97 -26.99
CA ARG A 52 5.35 -6.64 -27.56
C ARG A 52 4.96 -7.39 -28.83
N TRP A 53 5.94 -7.62 -29.70
CA TRP A 53 5.77 -8.57 -30.81
C TRP A 53 5.63 -10.00 -30.28
N SER A 54 4.82 -10.78 -31.00
CA SER A 54 4.62 -12.22 -30.85
C SER A 54 4.27 -12.77 -32.21
N GLU A 55 4.67 -14.01 -32.49
CA GLU A 55 4.35 -14.69 -33.76
C GLU A 55 2.84 -14.83 -34.00
N LEU A 56 2.02 -14.74 -32.93
CA LEU A 56 0.55 -14.71 -33.04
C LEU A 56 0.04 -13.55 -33.91
N TRP A 57 0.76 -12.43 -34.01
CA TRP A 57 0.39 -11.31 -34.88
C TRP A 57 0.42 -11.64 -36.38
N ARG A 58 1.04 -12.77 -36.77
CA ARG A 58 0.98 -13.26 -38.17
C ARG A 58 -0.37 -13.87 -38.52
N LEU A 59 -1.13 -14.32 -37.53
CA LEU A 59 -2.42 -14.97 -37.75
C LEU A 59 -3.48 -13.90 -38.10
N PRO A 60 -4.15 -13.97 -39.27
CA PRO A 60 -5.11 -12.95 -39.69
C PRO A 60 -6.29 -12.76 -38.75
N TYR A 61 -6.66 -13.81 -38.02
CA TYR A 61 -7.77 -13.80 -37.07
C TYR A 61 -7.35 -13.41 -35.65
N TRP A 62 -6.06 -13.28 -35.35
CA TRP A 62 -5.61 -13.00 -33.98
C TRP A 62 -6.07 -11.61 -33.53
N ASN A 63 -6.87 -11.58 -32.46
CA ASN A 63 -7.31 -10.37 -31.82
C ASN A 63 -7.08 -10.44 -30.31
N PRO A 64 -5.97 -9.87 -29.79
CA PRO A 64 -5.64 -9.97 -28.37
C PRO A 64 -6.64 -9.25 -27.46
N THR A 65 -7.49 -8.35 -27.98
CA THR A 65 -8.49 -7.69 -27.13
C THR A 65 -9.66 -8.61 -26.78
N ARG A 66 -9.84 -9.70 -27.55
CA ARG A 66 -10.92 -10.68 -27.37
C ARG A 66 -10.43 -12.11 -27.10
N MET A 67 -9.18 -12.41 -27.46
CA MET A 67 -8.61 -13.76 -27.44
C MET A 67 -7.53 -13.97 -26.38
N LEU A 68 -7.14 -12.92 -25.64
CA LEU A 68 -6.27 -13.09 -24.48
C LEU A 68 -7.07 -13.59 -23.29
N VAL A 69 -6.67 -14.75 -22.78
CA VAL A 69 -7.11 -15.26 -21.49
C VAL A 69 -6.33 -14.51 -20.40
N VAL A 70 -7.03 -14.08 -19.35
CA VAL A 70 -6.37 -13.51 -18.16
C VAL A 70 -5.56 -14.61 -17.51
N ASP A 71 -4.26 -14.41 -17.41
CA ASP A 71 -3.41 -15.36 -16.72
C ASP A 71 -3.65 -15.25 -15.21
N SER A 72 -4.26 -16.28 -14.64
CA SER A 72 -4.57 -16.34 -13.21
C SER A 72 -3.30 -16.28 -12.35
N MET A 73 -2.18 -16.79 -12.85
CA MET A 73 -0.92 -16.80 -12.10
C MET A 73 -0.38 -15.39 -11.86
N HIS A 74 -0.12 -14.63 -12.92
CA HIS A 74 0.44 -13.28 -12.77
C HIS A 74 -0.63 -12.24 -12.40
N CYS A 75 -1.88 -12.39 -12.83
CA CYS A 75 -2.92 -11.41 -12.53
C CYS A 75 -3.51 -11.59 -11.14
N ILE A 76 -3.86 -12.82 -10.76
CA ILE A 76 -4.55 -13.08 -9.49
C ILE A 76 -3.52 -13.31 -8.39
N LEU A 77 -2.59 -14.26 -8.56
CA LEU A 77 -1.69 -14.66 -7.47
C LEU A 77 -0.55 -13.66 -7.26
N GLU A 78 0.30 -13.43 -8.27
CA GLU A 78 1.42 -12.48 -8.17
C GLU A 78 0.99 -11.01 -8.32
N GLY A 79 -0.24 -10.79 -8.78
CA GLY A 79 -0.86 -9.47 -8.88
C GLY A 79 -1.67 -9.14 -7.64
N LEU A 80 -2.95 -9.53 -7.65
CA LEU A 80 -3.93 -9.14 -6.63
C LEU A 80 -3.63 -9.70 -5.24
N VAL A 81 -3.41 -11.01 -5.10
CA VAL A 81 -3.14 -11.65 -3.79
C VAL A 81 -1.84 -11.14 -3.20
N HIS A 82 -0.77 -11.10 -4.00
CA HIS A 82 0.51 -10.52 -3.59
C HIS A 82 0.32 -9.08 -3.11
N TYR A 83 -0.35 -8.24 -3.89
CA TYR A 83 -0.58 -6.84 -3.53
C TYR A 83 -1.41 -6.70 -2.25
N HIS A 84 -2.51 -7.43 -2.16
CA HIS A 84 -3.39 -7.44 -0.99
C HIS A 84 -2.63 -7.84 0.27
N CYS A 85 -1.88 -8.94 0.23
CA CYS A 85 -1.14 -9.40 1.39
C CYS A 85 -0.01 -8.43 1.76
N ARG A 86 0.79 -7.96 0.79
CA ARG A 86 1.99 -7.17 1.05
C ARG A 86 1.73 -5.70 1.37
N HIS A 87 0.72 -5.10 0.75
CA HIS A 87 0.46 -3.66 0.82
C HIS A 87 -0.81 -3.33 1.58
N VAL A 88 -1.91 -4.07 1.35
CA VAL A 88 -3.18 -3.81 2.06
C VAL A 88 -3.11 -4.35 3.49
N LEU A 89 -2.76 -5.63 3.65
CA LEU A 89 -2.59 -6.26 4.97
C LEU A 89 -1.20 -6.00 5.58
N ARG A 90 -0.24 -5.48 4.80
CA ARG A 90 1.14 -5.23 5.25
C ARG A 90 1.86 -6.45 5.84
N LEU A 91 1.58 -7.63 5.30
CA LEU A 91 2.31 -8.87 5.57
C LEU A 91 3.68 -8.81 4.89
N ASN A 92 4.62 -8.09 5.50
CA ASN A 92 5.96 -7.87 4.97
C ASN A 92 7.01 -7.81 6.09
N SER A 93 8.29 -7.76 5.68
CA SER A 93 9.43 -7.80 6.62
C SER A 93 9.61 -6.53 7.45
N ALA A 94 9.08 -5.40 7.01
CA ALA A 94 9.11 -4.18 7.81
C ALA A 94 8.17 -4.31 9.02
N THR A 95 6.94 -4.80 8.78
CA THR A 95 5.97 -5.09 9.84
C THR A 95 6.51 -6.14 10.81
N ALA A 96 7.12 -7.22 10.30
CA ALA A 96 7.69 -8.29 11.13
C ALA A 96 8.79 -7.82 12.09
N LYS A 97 9.57 -6.80 11.71
CA LYS A 97 10.68 -6.24 12.52
C LYS A 97 10.22 -5.20 13.54
N THR A 98 8.97 -4.77 13.48
CA THR A 98 8.46 -3.71 14.36
C THR A 98 8.36 -4.26 15.79
N LYS A 99 9.16 -3.70 16.71
CA LYS A 99 9.20 -4.11 18.14
C LYS A 99 7.99 -3.64 18.96
N GLU A 100 7.07 -2.87 18.39
CA GLU A 100 5.88 -2.38 19.10
C GLU A 100 4.85 -3.53 19.24
N THR A 101 4.84 -4.17 20.41
CA THR A 101 3.93 -5.26 20.84
C THR A 101 2.57 -4.75 21.35
N VAL A 102 2.17 -3.53 21.02
CA VAL A 102 1.04 -2.87 21.70
C VAL A 102 -0.14 -2.74 20.74
N GLU A 103 -1.33 -3.08 21.21
CA GLU A 103 -2.60 -2.74 20.60
C GLU A 103 -2.64 -1.23 20.32
N PHE A 104 -2.55 -0.85 19.05
CA PHE A 104 -2.60 0.55 18.65
C PHE A 104 -4.01 1.10 18.85
N SER A 105 -4.22 1.87 19.92
CA SER A 105 -5.34 2.80 20.02
C SER A 105 -4.91 4.11 19.36
N THR A 106 -5.55 4.46 18.23
CA THR A 106 -5.42 5.81 17.66
C THR A 106 -6.07 6.82 18.60
N ALA A 107 -5.58 8.05 18.68
CA ALA A 107 -6.21 9.10 19.48
C ALA A 107 -7.52 9.59 18.88
N PHE A 108 -7.64 9.53 17.56
CA PHE A 108 -8.82 9.90 16.77
C PHE A 108 -8.69 9.34 15.35
N ALA A 109 -9.82 9.14 14.68
CA ALA A 109 -9.85 8.83 13.25
C ALA A 109 -9.95 10.14 12.43
N TYR A 110 -9.02 10.34 11.52
CA TYR A 110 -9.09 11.42 10.52
C TYR A 110 -9.36 10.81 9.13
N PRO A 111 -10.38 11.27 8.39
CA PRO A 111 -10.68 10.79 7.05
C PRO A 111 -9.68 11.37 6.06
N TRP A 112 -8.49 10.78 5.99
CA TRP A 112 -7.46 11.20 5.05
C TRP A 112 -8.00 11.11 3.62
N PRO A 113 -7.96 12.20 2.84
CA PRO A 113 -8.35 12.13 1.44
C PRO A 113 -7.42 11.18 0.69
N ILE A 114 -8.00 10.43 -0.25
CA ILE A 114 -7.25 9.52 -1.13
C ILE A 114 -6.20 10.33 -1.88
N TYR A 115 -4.99 9.78 -2.01
CA TYR A 115 -3.89 10.43 -2.71
C TYR A 115 -4.31 10.91 -4.11
N ASP A 116 -4.30 12.24 -4.32
CA ASP A 116 -4.60 12.83 -5.62
C ASP A 116 -3.32 12.93 -6.46
N MET A 117 -3.27 12.13 -7.53
CA MET A 117 -2.18 12.12 -8.51
C MET A 117 -1.94 13.48 -9.18
N LYS A 118 -2.92 14.40 -9.17
CA LYS A 118 -2.76 15.76 -9.68
C LYS A 118 -1.84 16.62 -8.80
N TYR A 119 -1.56 16.22 -7.56
CA TYR A 119 -0.62 16.93 -6.68
C TYR A 119 0.73 17.18 -7.38
N ASN A 120 1.27 16.14 -8.03
CA ASN A 120 2.55 16.19 -8.72
C ASN A 120 2.57 17.16 -9.91
N SER A 121 1.42 17.54 -10.46
CA SER A 121 1.33 18.45 -11.61
C SER A 121 1.60 19.91 -11.22
N ASN A 122 1.30 20.28 -9.97
CA ASN A 122 1.31 21.68 -9.50
C ASN A 122 2.50 22.00 -8.58
N VAL A 123 3.45 21.08 -8.43
CA VAL A 123 4.58 21.23 -7.49
C VAL A 123 5.94 21.13 -8.18
N GLN A 124 6.90 21.87 -7.65
CA GLN A 124 8.29 21.83 -8.11
C GLN A 124 8.86 20.42 -8.01
N GLN A 125 9.77 20.05 -8.91
CA GLN A 125 10.32 18.70 -9.04
C GLN A 125 10.82 18.11 -7.70
N LYS A 126 11.45 18.91 -6.85
CA LYS A 126 11.95 18.52 -5.51
C LYS A 126 10.86 18.13 -4.49
N TYR A 127 9.59 18.42 -4.80
CA TYR A 127 8.43 18.17 -3.94
C TYR A 127 7.44 17.18 -4.55
N LYS A 128 7.75 16.61 -5.71
CA LYS A 128 6.94 15.54 -6.28
C LYS A 128 7.10 14.29 -5.44
N LEU A 129 5.99 13.60 -5.21
CA LEU A 129 5.97 12.29 -4.60
C LEU A 129 6.32 11.23 -5.63
N SER A 130 7.24 10.35 -5.26
CA SER A 130 7.52 9.09 -5.95
C SER A 130 6.68 7.95 -5.36
N GLU A 131 6.70 6.78 -5.99
CA GLU A 131 6.00 5.59 -5.48
C GLU A 131 6.52 5.15 -4.12
N ASP A 132 7.85 5.21 -3.93
CA ASP A 132 8.50 4.87 -2.66
C ASP A 132 8.12 5.83 -1.51
N ASP A 133 7.41 6.91 -1.80
CA ASP A 133 7.01 7.91 -0.82
C ASP A 133 5.61 7.64 -0.23
N GLU A 134 4.79 6.79 -0.84
CA GLU A 134 3.41 6.47 -0.40
C GLU A 134 3.39 5.79 0.99
N GLU A 135 4.34 4.88 1.23
CA GLU A 135 4.52 4.24 2.53
C GLU A 135 4.84 5.28 3.61
N GLN A 136 5.70 6.26 3.30
CA GLN A 136 6.06 7.33 4.23
C GLN A 136 4.91 8.30 4.51
N VAL A 137 4.07 8.59 3.51
CA VAL A 137 2.84 9.38 3.73
C VAL A 137 1.93 8.67 4.72
N THR A 138 1.80 7.36 4.57
CA THR A 138 0.96 6.55 5.46
C THR A 138 1.55 6.46 6.88
N ASP A 139 2.87 6.31 7.00
CA ASP A 139 3.56 6.37 8.29
C ASP A 139 3.35 7.73 8.99
N ILE A 140 3.38 8.84 8.25
CA ILE A 140 3.11 10.18 8.80
C ILE A 140 1.65 10.27 9.29
N HIS A 141 0.69 9.82 8.50
CA HIS A 141 -0.73 9.80 8.90
C HIS A 141 -0.93 9.01 10.20
N GLU A 142 -0.27 7.87 10.34
CA GLU A 142 -0.31 7.05 11.55
C GLU A 142 0.32 7.75 12.75
N ILE A 143 1.48 8.40 12.57
CA ILE A 143 2.13 9.18 13.64
C ILE A 143 1.21 10.30 14.13
N LEU A 144 0.51 10.98 13.22
CA LEU A 144 -0.41 12.07 13.55
C LEU A 144 -1.69 11.62 14.27
N GLN A 145 -2.05 10.34 14.15
CA GLN A 145 -3.20 9.77 14.84
C GLN A 145 -2.82 9.07 16.14
N ARG A 146 -1.57 9.13 16.60
CA ARG A 146 -1.18 8.54 17.90
C ARG A 146 -1.59 9.44 19.07
N PRO A 147 -1.88 8.85 20.25
CA PRO A 147 -2.00 9.61 21.50
C PRO A 147 -0.78 10.49 21.71
N PHE A 148 -1.00 11.76 22.03
CA PHE A 148 0.03 12.79 22.18
C PHE A 148 -0.12 13.51 23.53
N GLU A 149 0.97 13.63 24.28
CA GLU A 149 1.02 14.23 25.63
C GLU A 149 -0.11 13.81 26.63
N CYS A 150 -0.51 12.53 26.62
CA CYS A 150 -1.51 11.89 27.49
C CYS A 150 -0.84 11.09 28.64
N GLU A 151 -1.51 10.99 29.79
CA GLU A 151 -1.06 10.18 30.93
C GLU A 151 -1.21 8.67 30.63
N GLY A 152 -0.13 8.02 30.16
CA GLY A 152 -0.10 6.57 29.92
C GLY A 152 1.16 6.08 29.20
N HIS A 153 1.47 4.79 29.31
CA HIS A 153 2.68 4.16 28.75
C HIS A 153 2.72 4.08 27.20
N HIS A 154 1.71 4.60 26.51
CA HIS A 154 1.53 4.48 25.05
C HIS A 154 1.44 5.83 24.34
N CYS A 155 1.69 6.91 25.06
CA CYS A 155 1.63 8.25 24.50
C CYS A 155 2.95 8.68 23.87
N LEU A 156 2.85 9.35 22.72
CA LEU A 156 3.97 9.96 22.05
C LEU A 156 4.31 11.31 22.70
N ASP A 157 5.55 11.48 23.12
CA ASP A 157 6.11 12.75 23.56
C ASP A 157 6.60 13.60 22.38
N LYS A 158 6.75 14.91 22.59
CA LYS A 158 7.26 15.84 21.57
C LYS A 158 8.56 15.37 20.94
N ASP A 159 9.53 14.92 21.74
CA ASP A 159 10.83 14.55 21.23
C ASP A 159 10.76 13.28 20.37
N SER A 160 9.99 12.27 20.78
CA SER A 160 9.77 11.08 19.95
C SER A 160 8.98 11.38 18.69
N PHE A 161 7.97 12.26 18.74
CA PHE A 161 7.22 12.69 17.55
C PHE A 161 8.14 13.33 16.53
N VAL A 162 8.95 14.31 16.96
CA VAL A 162 9.92 15.00 16.12
C VAL A 162 10.94 14.02 15.55
N LYS A 163 11.51 13.14 16.38
CA LYS A 163 12.46 12.11 15.93
C LYS A 163 11.87 11.19 14.87
N LYS A 164 10.63 10.71 15.06
CA LYS A 164 9.94 9.83 14.10
C LYS A 164 9.63 10.55 12.78
N LEU A 165 9.22 11.82 12.80
CA LEU A 165 8.98 12.56 11.55
C LEU A 165 10.26 12.98 10.83
N HIS A 166 11.38 13.15 11.53
CA HIS A 166 12.66 13.49 10.90
C HIS A 166 13.21 12.39 9.99
N THR A 167 12.87 11.12 10.24
CA THR A 167 13.25 10.00 9.37
C THR A 167 12.54 10.04 8.02
N CYS A 168 11.36 10.65 7.96
CA CYS A 168 10.57 10.80 6.73
C CYS A 168 11.21 11.79 5.75
N LYS A 169 11.03 11.58 4.45
CA LYS A 169 11.51 12.49 3.39
C LYS A 169 10.71 13.81 3.40
N LEU A 170 11.29 14.83 2.77
CA LEU A 170 10.69 16.18 2.71
C LEU A 170 9.41 16.22 1.88
N ALA A 171 9.34 15.46 0.78
CA ALA A 171 8.17 15.44 -0.11
C ALA A 171 6.90 14.89 0.60
N PRO A 172 6.93 13.73 1.27
CA PRO A 172 5.84 13.26 2.14
C PRO A 172 5.37 14.28 3.17
N LEU A 173 6.29 14.85 3.94
CA LEU A 173 5.96 15.84 4.98
C LEU A 173 5.24 17.05 4.40
N ARG A 174 5.75 17.59 3.30
CA ARG A 174 5.13 18.73 2.61
C ARG A 174 3.76 18.36 2.04
N TYR A 175 3.62 17.17 1.48
CA TYR A 175 2.35 16.68 0.95
C TYR A 175 1.29 16.66 2.05
N VAL A 176 1.57 16.02 3.19
CA VAL A 176 0.63 15.94 4.31
C VAL A 176 0.27 17.33 4.85
N CYS A 177 1.24 18.25 4.97
CA CYS A 177 0.93 19.64 5.34
C CYS A 177 0.01 20.34 4.32
N THR A 178 0.22 20.10 3.03
CA THR A 178 -0.63 20.66 1.97
C THR A 178 -2.04 20.07 2.03
N LEU A 179 -2.13 18.76 2.32
CA LEU A 179 -3.38 18.02 2.46
C LEU A 179 -4.25 18.56 3.60
N LEU A 180 -3.62 18.86 4.72
CA LEU A 180 -4.23 19.47 5.90
C LEU A 180 -4.51 20.97 5.73
N ASN A 181 -4.24 21.54 4.56
CA ASN A 181 -4.33 22.98 4.27
C ASN A 181 -3.56 23.85 5.29
N LEU A 182 -2.41 23.37 5.77
CA LEU A 182 -1.57 24.12 6.71
C LEU A 182 -0.87 25.28 6.01
N PRO A 183 -0.67 26.41 6.71
CA PRO A 183 0.07 27.54 6.16
C PRO A 183 1.50 27.14 5.82
N THR A 184 2.04 27.66 4.72
CA THR A 184 3.45 27.46 4.35
C THR A 184 4.40 28.41 5.09
N THR A 185 3.93 29.09 6.13
CA THR A 185 4.69 30.05 6.93
C THR A 185 4.66 29.65 8.40
N ILE A 186 5.79 29.85 9.08
CA ILE A 186 5.95 29.58 10.50
C ILE A 186 6.31 30.89 11.18
N SER A 187 5.59 31.19 12.25
CA SER A 187 5.89 32.31 13.12
C SER A 187 6.97 31.89 14.11
N THR A 188 8.18 32.42 13.97
CA THR A 188 9.26 32.22 14.94
C THR A 188 9.65 33.54 15.58
N VAL A 189 10.04 33.49 16.86
CA VAL A 189 10.58 34.65 17.57
C VAL A 189 12.10 34.67 17.36
N LYS A 190 12.63 35.71 16.72
CA LYS A 190 14.09 35.93 16.63
C LYS A 190 14.40 37.33 17.16
N ASN A 191 15.26 37.42 18.18
CA ASN A 191 15.61 38.67 18.85
C ASN A 191 14.38 39.47 19.35
N GLY A 192 13.37 38.78 19.91
CA GLY A 192 12.16 39.42 20.45
C GLY A 192 11.17 39.97 19.41
N ARG A 193 11.38 39.72 18.11
CA ARG A 193 10.43 40.06 17.04
C ARG A 193 9.85 38.78 16.42
N ASN A 194 8.54 38.78 16.17
CA ASN A 194 7.87 37.75 15.38
C ASN A 194 8.29 37.90 13.92
N ILE A 195 8.90 36.85 13.37
CA ILE A 195 9.27 36.75 11.97
C ILE A 195 8.53 35.58 11.37
N GLU A 196 7.84 35.82 10.26
CA GLU A 196 7.26 34.76 9.45
C GLU A 196 8.30 34.22 8.47
N ILE A 197 8.58 32.93 8.57
CA ILE A 197 9.53 32.24 7.70
C ILE A 197 8.76 31.27 6.80
N VAL A 198 9.04 31.30 5.50
CA VAL A 198 8.50 30.32 4.55
C VAL A 198 9.08 28.93 4.83
N ALA A 199 8.21 27.93 4.97
CA ALA A 199 8.57 26.54 5.18
C ALA A 199 9.36 25.98 3.97
N LYS A 200 10.61 25.59 4.20
CA LYS A 200 11.53 25.09 3.16
C LYS A 200 12.20 23.78 3.53
N PHE A 201 12.52 23.60 4.81
CA PHE A 201 13.25 22.45 5.34
C PHE A 201 12.34 21.50 6.11
N LYS A 202 12.77 20.25 6.33
CA LYS A 202 11.98 19.24 7.06
C LYS A 202 11.51 19.75 8.42
N ALA A 203 12.40 20.38 9.19
CA ALA A 203 12.10 20.93 10.50
C ALA A 203 10.91 21.91 10.48
N HIS A 204 10.78 22.70 9.40
CA HIS A 204 9.66 23.63 9.26
C HIS A 204 8.32 22.88 9.13
N PHE A 205 8.27 21.85 8.28
CA PHE A 205 7.05 21.05 8.11
C PHE A 205 6.71 20.24 9.37
N ILE A 206 7.71 19.72 10.07
CA ILE A 206 7.53 19.02 11.35
C ILE A 206 6.94 19.97 12.41
N GLU A 207 7.42 21.20 12.48
CA GLU A 207 6.90 22.23 13.38
C GLU A 207 5.43 22.59 13.05
N LEU A 208 5.08 22.68 11.76
CA LEU A 208 3.68 22.89 11.34
C LEU A 208 2.77 21.75 11.79
N LEU A 209 3.23 20.50 11.65
CA LEU A 209 2.50 19.31 12.10
C LEU A 209 2.39 19.26 13.63
N LEU A 210 3.46 19.58 14.36
CA LEU A 210 3.46 19.70 15.82
C LEU A 210 2.42 20.73 16.30
N ASN A 211 2.31 21.87 15.63
CA ASN A 211 1.32 22.90 15.98
C ASN A 211 -0.12 22.49 15.66
N TRP A 212 -0.31 21.57 14.71
CA TRP A 212 -1.62 21.03 14.36
C TRP A 212 -2.10 19.96 15.35
N MET A 213 -1.20 19.12 15.86
CA MET A 213 -1.53 17.97 16.74
C MET A 213 -2.48 18.32 17.91
N PRO A 214 -2.23 19.35 18.75
CA PRO A 214 -3.09 19.66 19.91
C PRO A 214 -4.49 20.19 19.52
N ARG A 215 -4.71 20.56 18.26
CA ARG A 215 -5.97 21.16 17.76
C ARG A 215 -6.86 20.13 17.05
N SER A 216 -6.45 18.87 17.02
CA SER A 216 -7.16 17.81 16.29
C SER A 216 -8.43 17.39 17.04
N PRO A 217 -9.50 17.01 16.31
CA PRO A 217 -10.78 16.68 16.94
C PRO A 217 -10.63 15.49 17.89
N SER A 218 -11.00 15.72 19.16
CA SER A 218 -11.26 14.67 20.14
C SER A 218 -12.55 13.96 19.71
N GLY A 219 -12.43 12.96 18.85
CA GLY A 219 -13.56 12.16 18.36
C GLY A 219 -13.39 10.70 18.75
N ASP A 220 -14.50 10.04 19.06
CA ASP A 220 -14.53 8.62 19.44
C ASP A 220 -13.69 7.76 18.48
N VAL A 221 -12.82 6.97 19.10
CA VAL A 221 -11.77 6.18 18.48
C VAL A 221 -12.34 4.84 18.05
N HIS A 222 -12.43 4.58 16.75
CA HIS A 222 -12.63 3.22 16.24
C HIS A 222 -11.99 3.00 14.87
N PHE A 223 -10.71 3.33 14.72
CA PHE A 223 -9.96 2.91 13.53
C PHE A 223 -8.50 2.56 13.85
N SER A 224 -8.17 1.27 13.79
CA SER A 224 -6.77 0.81 13.76
C SER A 224 -6.31 0.74 12.31
N LEU A 225 -5.44 1.67 11.90
CA LEU A 225 -4.79 1.67 10.58
C LEU A 225 -3.89 0.44 10.37
N ARG A 226 -3.45 -0.23 11.45
CA ARG A 226 -2.61 -1.43 11.41
C ARG A 226 -3.39 -2.64 11.92
N VAL A 227 -4.06 -3.31 10.99
CA VAL A 227 -4.76 -4.57 11.25
C VAL A 227 -3.78 -5.70 11.57
N VAL A 228 -2.59 -5.68 10.93
CA VAL A 228 -1.53 -6.68 11.11
C VAL A 228 -0.35 -6.04 11.84
N ASN A 229 0.13 -6.70 12.89
CA ASN A 229 1.35 -6.34 13.62
C ASN A 229 2.35 -7.52 13.65
N ALA A 230 3.47 -7.36 14.37
CA ALA A 230 4.49 -8.39 14.47
C ALA A 230 3.96 -9.70 15.10
N ASP A 231 3.06 -9.62 16.07
CA ASP A 231 2.49 -10.81 16.72
C ASP A 231 1.48 -11.53 15.80
N THR A 232 0.74 -10.78 14.99
CA THR A 232 -0.09 -11.33 13.90
C THR A 232 0.77 -12.15 12.94
N ILE A 233 1.93 -11.63 12.53
CA ILE A 233 2.87 -12.32 11.64
C ILE A 233 3.44 -13.57 12.31
N LYS A 234 3.86 -13.49 13.57
CA LYS A 234 4.34 -14.67 14.33
C LYS A 234 3.27 -15.75 14.43
N PHE A 235 2.01 -15.36 14.66
CA PHE A 235 0.89 -16.30 14.68
C PHE A 235 0.70 -16.98 13.33
N ILE A 236 0.73 -16.23 12.22
CA ILE A 236 0.69 -16.80 10.87
C ILE A 236 1.85 -17.79 10.64
N GLN A 237 3.07 -17.42 11.03
CA GLN A 237 4.23 -18.31 10.93
C GLN A 237 4.07 -19.57 11.77
N GLU A 238 3.45 -19.47 12.95
CA GLU A 238 3.16 -20.63 13.80
C GLU A 238 2.12 -21.56 13.18
N VAL A 239 1.04 -21.00 12.59
CA VAL A 239 0.08 -21.79 11.82
C VAL A 239 0.77 -22.51 10.67
N ILE A 240 1.65 -21.82 9.92
CA ILE A 240 2.41 -22.45 8.83
C ILE A 240 3.28 -23.61 9.34
N ARG A 241 3.92 -23.44 10.51
CA ARG A 241 4.82 -24.44 11.11
C ARG A 241 4.09 -25.66 11.67
N THR A 242 2.92 -25.46 12.26
CA THR A 242 2.19 -26.50 13.00
C THR A 242 1.16 -27.24 12.15
N LEU A 243 0.63 -26.59 11.11
CA LEU A 243 -0.40 -27.19 10.26
C LEU A 243 0.15 -28.37 9.47
N THR A 244 -0.44 -29.54 9.69
CA THR A 244 -0.10 -30.76 8.93
C THR A 244 -0.78 -30.72 7.57
N ARG A 245 0.01 -30.50 6.52
CA ARG A 245 -0.47 -30.44 5.14
C ARG A 245 -0.45 -31.83 4.46
N PRO A 246 -1.42 -32.15 3.60
CA PRO A 246 -1.31 -33.28 2.68
C PRO A 246 -0.05 -33.21 1.81
N GLY A 247 0.55 -34.35 1.48
CA GLY A 247 1.83 -34.42 0.77
C GLY A 247 1.82 -33.87 -0.66
N TRP A 248 0.65 -33.71 -1.27
CA TRP A 248 0.49 -33.15 -2.62
C TRP A 248 0.42 -31.62 -2.65
N ILE A 249 0.39 -30.97 -1.49
CA ILE A 249 0.39 -29.51 -1.39
C ILE A 249 1.84 -29.03 -1.45
N ASN A 250 2.10 -27.90 -2.11
CA ASN A 250 3.44 -27.31 -2.17
C ASN A 250 3.84 -26.67 -0.84
N HIS A 251 5.14 -26.57 -0.60
CA HIS A 251 5.68 -25.99 0.63
C HIS A 251 5.62 -24.47 0.56
N VAL A 252 5.42 -23.81 1.70
CA VAL A 252 5.56 -22.35 1.85
C VAL A 252 6.57 -22.07 2.97
N PRO A 253 7.35 -20.98 2.90
CA PRO A 253 8.37 -20.70 3.90
C PRO A 253 7.75 -20.51 5.30
N HIS A 254 8.22 -21.30 6.26
CA HIS A 254 7.77 -21.22 7.66
C HIS A 254 8.10 -19.88 8.33
N ASN A 255 9.10 -19.15 7.81
CA ASN A 255 9.47 -17.81 8.21
C ASN A 255 8.83 -16.74 7.30
N TYR A 256 7.64 -17.01 6.73
CA TYR A 256 6.88 -16.05 5.91
C TYR A 256 6.90 -14.62 6.48
N CYS A 257 7.02 -13.61 5.61
CA CYS A 257 7.29 -12.21 5.94
C CYS A 257 8.71 -11.89 6.47
N ASP A 258 9.58 -12.85 6.74
CA ASP A 258 10.99 -12.57 7.05
C ASP A 258 11.77 -12.20 5.77
N ALA A 259 12.77 -11.32 5.90
CA ALA A 259 13.64 -10.97 4.78
C ALA A 259 14.43 -12.18 4.25
N ASN A 260 14.71 -13.16 5.11
CA ASN A 260 15.40 -14.41 4.79
C ASN A 260 14.47 -15.49 4.21
N ALA A 261 13.16 -15.25 4.13
CA ALA A 261 12.20 -16.20 3.55
C ALA A 261 12.30 -16.30 2.02
N GLY A 262 12.96 -15.33 1.38
CA GLY A 262 13.03 -15.21 -0.08
C GLY A 262 11.76 -14.62 -0.68
N THR A 263 11.69 -14.65 -2.01
CA THR A 263 10.54 -14.16 -2.77
C THR A 263 9.50 -15.26 -2.91
N ILE A 264 8.27 -14.95 -2.50
CA ILE A 264 7.12 -15.85 -2.61
C ILE A 264 6.69 -15.95 -4.08
N LYS A 265 6.66 -17.17 -4.61
CA LYS A 265 6.26 -17.48 -5.99
C LYS A 265 4.75 -17.69 -6.10
N ALA A 266 4.23 -17.68 -7.33
CA ALA A 266 2.80 -17.84 -7.55
C ALA A 266 2.18 -19.09 -6.90
N ASP A 267 2.84 -20.25 -6.94
CA ASP A 267 2.32 -21.48 -6.35
C ASP A 267 2.33 -21.44 -4.81
N GLU A 268 3.32 -20.77 -4.22
CA GLU A 268 3.36 -20.47 -2.79
C GLU A 268 2.26 -19.47 -2.41
N TRP A 269 2.00 -18.44 -3.23
CA TRP A 269 0.87 -17.52 -3.05
C TRP A 269 -0.48 -18.23 -3.09
N ARG A 270 -0.67 -19.17 -4.02
CA ARG A 270 -1.87 -20.01 -4.06
C ARG A 270 -2.03 -20.77 -2.75
N THR A 271 -0.96 -21.41 -2.29
CA THR A 271 -1.00 -22.22 -1.06
C THR A 271 -1.26 -21.35 0.17
N LEU A 272 -0.63 -20.16 0.26
CA LEU A 272 -0.85 -19.20 1.34
C LEU A 272 -2.30 -18.69 1.36
N SER A 273 -2.82 -18.23 0.22
CA SER A 273 -4.17 -17.64 0.13
C SER A 273 -5.31 -18.65 0.27
N THR A 274 -5.10 -19.92 -0.06
CA THR A 274 -6.16 -20.93 -0.01
C THR A 274 -6.19 -21.74 1.29
N ILE A 275 -5.08 -21.81 2.02
CA ILE A 275 -4.95 -22.68 3.20
C ILE A 275 -4.50 -21.87 4.42
N TYR A 276 -3.26 -21.37 4.40
CA TYR A 276 -2.62 -20.87 5.60
C TYR A 276 -3.20 -19.54 6.10
N LEU A 277 -3.38 -18.57 5.20
CA LEU A 277 -3.90 -17.24 5.55
C LEU A 277 -5.39 -17.30 5.94
N PRO A 278 -6.29 -18.00 5.22
CA PRO A 278 -7.67 -18.18 5.69
C PRO A 278 -7.74 -18.72 7.12
N ILE A 279 -7.00 -19.80 7.42
CA ILE A 279 -7.01 -20.40 8.75
C ILE A 279 -6.46 -19.42 9.80
N ALA A 280 -5.30 -18.83 9.55
CA ALA A 280 -4.68 -17.93 10.50
C ALA A 280 -5.53 -16.68 10.78
N LEU A 281 -6.09 -16.06 9.74
CA LEU A 281 -6.87 -14.84 9.87
C LEU A 281 -8.25 -15.08 10.50
N VAL A 282 -8.89 -16.21 10.22
CA VAL A 282 -10.14 -16.60 10.92
C VAL A 282 -9.88 -16.83 12.41
N LEU A 283 -8.80 -17.53 12.76
CA LEU A 283 -8.44 -17.75 14.17
C LEU A 283 -8.05 -16.46 14.92
N LEU A 284 -7.53 -15.45 14.20
CA LEU A 284 -7.15 -14.17 14.79
C LEU A 284 -8.34 -13.20 14.93
N TRP A 285 -9.21 -13.15 13.92
CA TRP A 285 -10.20 -12.07 13.75
C TRP A 285 -11.65 -12.54 13.67
N GLY A 286 -11.85 -13.82 13.35
CA GLY A 286 -13.17 -14.44 13.17
C GLY A 286 -13.70 -15.16 14.41
N GLU A 287 -12.85 -15.48 15.39
CA GLU A 287 -13.23 -16.11 16.65
C GLU A 287 -12.37 -15.54 17.79
N VAL A 288 -12.94 -14.68 18.64
CA VAL A 288 -12.25 -14.14 19.82
C VAL A 288 -12.79 -14.84 21.05
N ASN A 289 -11.95 -15.61 21.76
CA ASN A 289 -12.36 -16.37 22.96
C ASN A 289 -13.55 -17.32 22.75
N GLN A 290 -13.66 -17.95 21.57
CA GLN A 290 -14.80 -18.82 21.18
C GLN A 290 -16.13 -18.07 21.01
N GLU A 291 -16.10 -16.74 20.96
CA GLU A 291 -17.27 -15.93 20.65
C GLU A 291 -17.12 -15.30 19.26
N ALA A 292 -18.26 -15.15 18.58
CA ALA A 292 -18.30 -14.45 17.31
C ALA A 292 -17.91 -12.98 17.52
N PRO A 293 -17.08 -12.39 16.65
CA PRO A 293 -16.73 -10.99 16.74
C PRO A 293 -17.98 -10.13 16.60
N VAL A 294 -17.96 -8.96 17.24
CA VAL A 294 -19.06 -7.97 17.13
C VAL A 294 -19.32 -7.69 15.64
N GLU A 295 -20.59 -7.83 15.22
CA GLU A 295 -21.00 -7.56 13.84
C GLU A 295 -20.57 -6.16 13.40
N GLY A 296 -19.97 -6.08 12.21
CA GLY A 296 -19.49 -4.81 11.66
C GLY A 296 -18.17 -4.30 12.26
N SER A 297 -17.51 -5.07 13.14
CA SER A 297 -16.17 -4.76 13.62
C SER A 297 -15.17 -4.61 12.46
N HIS A 298 -14.15 -3.78 12.67
CA HIS A 298 -13.16 -3.47 11.64
C HIS A 298 -12.39 -4.73 11.18
N PHE A 299 -11.97 -5.56 12.13
CA PHE A 299 -11.25 -6.81 11.85
C PHE A 299 -12.10 -7.78 11.02
N LEU A 300 -13.39 -7.90 11.32
CA LEU A 300 -14.32 -8.73 10.54
C LEU A 300 -14.48 -8.21 9.11
N LYS A 301 -14.62 -6.89 8.90
CA LYS A 301 -14.70 -6.31 7.55
C LYS A 301 -13.44 -6.58 6.72
N VAL A 302 -12.27 -6.49 7.35
CA VAL A 302 -10.99 -6.77 6.68
C VAL A 302 -10.85 -8.26 6.38
N LEU A 303 -11.29 -9.12 7.30
CA LEU A 303 -11.37 -10.56 7.09
C LEU A 303 -12.28 -10.90 5.91
N ASP A 304 -13.51 -10.39 5.89
CA ASP A 304 -14.50 -10.62 4.82
C ASP A 304 -13.96 -10.17 3.46
N HIS A 305 -13.37 -8.98 3.39
CA HIS A 305 -12.75 -8.49 2.17
C HIS A 305 -11.59 -9.38 1.70
N THR A 306 -10.76 -9.85 2.63
CA THR A 306 -9.65 -10.77 2.34
C THR A 306 -10.16 -12.13 1.86
N MET A 307 -11.19 -12.68 2.52
CA MET A 307 -11.79 -13.96 2.14
C MET A 307 -12.47 -13.87 0.78
N ALA A 308 -13.14 -12.76 0.45
CA ALA A 308 -13.73 -12.55 -0.87
C ALA A 308 -12.66 -12.59 -2.00
N LEU A 309 -11.48 -12.03 -1.76
CA LEU A 309 -10.37 -12.14 -2.71
C LEU A 309 -9.85 -13.58 -2.81
N PHE A 310 -9.65 -14.26 -1.68
CA PHE A 310 -9.13 -15.64 -1.66
C PHE A 310 -10.12 -16.66 -2.26
N GLN A 311 -11.42 -16.40 -2.18
CA GLN A 311 -12.44 -17.22 -2.86
C GLN A 311 -12.37 -17.09 -4.38
N ALA A 312 -11.78 -16.01 -4.90
CA ALA A 312 -11.60 -15.78 -6.34
C ALA A 312 -10.29 -16.38 -6.90
N THR A 313 -9.44 -17.00 -6.07
CA THR A 313 -8.16 -17.62 -6.46
C THR A 313 -8.31 -19.10 -6.77
#